data_AF-A0A9X3UMS8-F1
#
_entry.id   AF-A0A9X3UMS8-F1
#
_cell.length_a   1.000
_cell.length_b   1.000
_cell.length_c   1.000
_cell.angle_alpha   90.00
_cell.angle_beta   90.00
_cell.angle_gamma   90.00
#
_symmetry.space_group_name_H-M   'P 1'
#
loop_
_entity.id
_entity.type
_entity.pdbx_description
1 polymer ?
#
loop_
_entity_poly.entity_id
_entity_poly.type
_entity_poly.pdbx_seq_one_letter_code
_entity_poly.pdbx_strand_id
1 'polypeptide(L)'
;MKRGFTLLEILMVLLLISSMLLVVLPNWTRVIDFISFEQEQRQLWIFLRQVQTRVATSGQVWFLIANRDVNRQHWCLTAQLKSEYICDCFAPQHCPQRLSAQFYSSHFTGYTMLKTKHY
;
A
#
# COMPACT_ATOMS: atom_id res chain seq x y z
N MET A 1 55.75 13.89 16.16
CA MET A 1 54.70 13.99 17.22
C MET A 1 53.42 13.40 16.66
N LYS A 2 53.02 12.19 17.08
CA LYS A 2 51.73 11.62 16.66
C LYS A 2 50.63 12.38 17.41
N ARG A 3 49.87 13.22 16.72
CA ARG A 3 48.65 13.84 17.26
C ARG A 3 47.64 12.72 17.49
N GLY A 4 47.55 12.25 18.73
CA GLY A 4 46.48 11.33 19.13
C GLY A 4 45.15 12.07 19.15
N PHE A 5 44.10 11.42 18.66
CA PHE A 5 42.74 11.93 18.84
C PHE A 5 42.45 12.07 20.34
N THR A 6 41.98 13.25 20.74
CA THR A 6 41.60 13.45 22.14
C THR A 6 40.24 12.79 22.40
N LEU A 7 40.04 12.25 23.60
CA LEU A 7 38.77 11.61 23.98
C LEU A 7 37.58 12.56 23.81
N LEU A 8 37.79 13.86 24.06
CA LEU A 8 36.81 14.91 23.87
C LEU A 8 36.42 15.09 22.40
N GLU A 9 37.38 15.02 21.48
CA GLU A 9 37.15 15.14 20.04
C GLU A 9 36.33 13.95 19.51
N ILE A 10 36.59 12.74 20.00
CA ILE A 10 35.80 11.54 19.66
C ILE A 10 34.36 11.68 20.19
N LEU A 11 34.18 12.14 21.43
CA LEU A 11 32.85 12.37 22.01
C LEU A 11 32.08 13.46 21.26
N MET A 12 32.75 14.53 20.84
CA MET A 12 32.14 15.60 20.05
C MET A 12 31.68 15.10 18.68
N VAL A 13 32.51 14.30 17.99
CA VAL A 13 32.12 13.69 16.71
C VAL A 13 30.94 12.73 16.87
N LEU A 14 30.94 11.89 17.91
CA LEU A 14 29.82 10.99 18.20
C LEU A 14 28.52 11.75 18.50
N LEU A 15 28.61 12.85 19.25
CA LEU A 15 27.46 13.72 19.53
C LEU A 15 26.89 14.33 18.23
N LEU A 16 27.76 14.81 17.33
CA LEU A 16 27.35 15.39 16.05
C LEU A 16 26.72 14.33 15.13
N ILE A 17 27.29 13.13 15.06
CA ILE A 17 26.72 12.03 14.27
C ILE A 17 25.36 11.62 14.83
N SER A 18 25.24 11.48 16.15
CA SER A 18 23.99 11.12 16.82
C SER A 18 22.89 12.16 16.58
N SER A 19 23.22 13.45 16.71
CA SER A 19 22.26 14.54 16.48
C SER A 19 21.80 14.59 15.02
N MET A 20 22.71 14.38 14.06
CA MET A 20 22.35 14.30 12.63
C MET A 20 21.44 13.09 12.34
N LEU A 21 21.74 11.92 12.90
CA LEU A 21 20.93 10.71 12.71
C LEU A 21 19.49 10.89 13.20
N LEU A 22 19.31 11.57 14.35
CA LEU A 22 17.99 11.85 14.91
C LEU A 22 17.12 12.74 14.01
N VAL A 23 17.71 13.54 13.14
CA VAL A 23 16.98 14.42 12.20
C VAL A 23 16.77 13.74 10.84
N VAL A 24 17.79 13.05 10.32
CA VAL A 24 17.75 12.44 8.98
C VAL A 24 16.81 11.23 8.94
N LEU A 25 16.89 10.34 9.94
CA LEU A 25 16.10 9.10 9.96
C LEU A 25 14.58 9.32 9.89
N PRO A 26 13.95 10.13 10.77
CA PRO A 26 12.49 10.29 10.76
C PRO A 26 11.97 11.03 9.53
N ASN A 27 12.78 11.91 8.92
CA ASN A 27 12.39 12.59 7.69
C ASN A 27 12.44 11.65 6.48
N TRP A 28 13.44 10.76 6.43
CA TRP A 28 13.58 9.79 5.36
C TRP A 28 12.43 8.78 5.34
N THR A 29 12.03 8.24 6.51
CA THR A 29 10.89 7.31 6.59
C THR A 29 9.60 7.96 6.12
N ARG A 30 9.34 9.21 6.51
CA ARG A 30 8.14 9.96 6.06
C ARG A 30 8.10 10.16 4.54
N VAL A 31 9.25 10.42 3.92
CA VAL A 31 9.33 10.59 2.46
C VAL A 31 9.03 9.26 1.75
N ILE A 32 9.59 8.15 2.25
CA ILE A 32 9.29 6.81 1.70
C ILE A 32 7.80 6.50 1.83
N ASP A 33 7.22 6.69 3.01
CA ASP A 33 5.80 6.42 3.26
C ASP A 33 4.90 7.23 2.30
N PHE A 34 5.23 8.50 2.08
CA PHE A 34 4.52 9.36 1.14
C PHE A 34 4.61 8.84 -0.30
N ILE A 35 5.82 8.48 -0.76
CA ILE A 35 6.03 7.97 -2.12
C ILE A 35 5.28 6.64 -2.33
N SER A 36 5.36 5.72 -1.36
CA SER A 36 4.63 4.45 -1.40
C SER A 36 3.12 4.65 -1.46
N PHE A 37 2.59 5.59 -0.68
CA PHE A 37 1.16 5.91 -0.68
C PHE A 37 0.68 6.51 -2.00
N GLU A 38 1.43 7.46 -2.58
CA GLU A 38 1.11 8.06 -3.88
C GLU A 38 1.15 7.01 -5.01
N GLN A 39 2.10 6.07 -4.94
CA GLN A 39 2.20 4.99 -5.90
C GLN A 39 1.02 4.02 -5.81
N GLU A 40 0.61 3.63 -4.60
CA GLU A 40 -0.60 2.82 -4.36
C GLU A 40 -1.85 3.52 -4.90
N GLN A 41 -2.04 4.80 -4.58
CA GLN A 41 -3.19 5.57 -5.07
C GLN A 41 -3.23 5.60 -6.60
N ARG A 42 -2.08 5.80 -7.26
CA ARG A 42 -2.00 5.81 -8.72
C ARG A 42 -2.37 4.46 -9.32
N GLN A 43 -1.84 3.37 -8.78
CA GLN A 43 -2.13 2.02 -9.28
C GLN A 43 -3.58 1.64 -9.04
N LEU A 44 -4.13 1.98 -7.88
CA LEU A 44 -5.55 1.83 -7.57
C LEU A 44 -6.42 2.62 -8.56
N TRP A 45 -6.06 3.87 -8.86
CA TRP A 45 -6.77 4.68 -9.84
C TRP A 45 -6.77 4.04 -11.24
N ILE A 46 -5.62 3.51 -11.68
CA ILE A 46 -5.51 2.79 -12.96
C ILE A 46 -6.43 1.55 -12.96
N PHE A 47 -6.41 0.76 -11.90
CA PHE A 47 -7.28 -0.42 -11.76
C PHE A 47 -8.77 -0.02 -11.84
N LEU A 48 -9.19 0.99 -11.08
CA LEU A 48 -10.57 1.47 -11.10
C LEU A 48 -10.96 1.98 -12.49
N ARG A 49 -10.04 2.65 -13.20
CA ARG A 49 -10.31 3.12 -14.57
C ARG A 49 -10.51 1.97 -15.55
N GLN A 50 -9.69 0.92 -15.46
CA GLN A 50 -9.84 -0.29 -16.28
C GLN A 50 -11.17 -0.99 -16.01
N VAL A 51 -11.56 -1.12 -14.72
CA VAL A 51 -12.85 -1.67 -14.31
C VAL A 51 -13.99 -0.82 -14.88
N GLN A 52 -13.94 0.51 -14.74
CA GLN A 52 -14.96 1.40 -15.29
C GLN A 52 -15.16 1.21 -16.80
N THR A 53 -14.07 1.13 -17.58
CA THR A 53 -14.16 0.88 -19.02
C THR A 53 -14.83 -0.46 -19.31
N ARG A 54 -14.52 -1.51 -18.54
CA ARG A 54 -15.10 -2.85 -18.69
C ARG A 54 -16.59 -2.91 -18.31
N VAL A 55 -16.97 -2.21 -17.24
CA VAL A 55 -18.37 -2.05 -16.85
C VAL A 55 -19.15 -1.38 -17.98
N ALA A 56 -18.62 -0.28 -18.51
CA ALA A 56 -19.26 0.48 -19.59
C ALA A 56 -19.44 -0.33 -20.88
N THR A 57 -18.48 -1.20 -21.23
CA THR A 57 -18.60 -2.04 -22.43
C THR A 57 -19.47 -3.27 -22.23
N SER A 58 -19.56 -3.81 -21.01
CA SER A 58 -20.31 -5.04 -20.74
C SER A 58 -21.84 -4.86 -20.72
N GLY A 59 -22.34 -3.66 -20.39
CA GLY A 59 -23.76 -3.40 -20.17
C GLY A 59 -24.37 -4.16 -18.97
N GLN A 60 -23.55 -4.79 -18.14
CA GLN A 60 -23.96 -5.59 -16.99
C GLN A 60 -23.71 -4.84 -15.67
N VAL A 61 -24.35 -5.29 -14.58
CA VAL A 61 -24.08 -4.77 -13.24
C VAL A 61 -22.87 -5.50 -12.67
N TRP A 62 -21.90 -4.74 -12.18
CA TRP A 62 -20.70 -5.24 -11.53
C TRP A 62 -20.71 -4.90 -10.04
N PHE A 63 -20.10 -5.76 -9.24
CA PHE A 63 -19.77 -5.50 -7.85
C PHE A 63 -18.31 -5.13 -7.71
N LEU A 64 -18.06 -4.11 -6.89
CA LEU A 64 -16.74 -3.76 -6.38
C LEU A 64 -16.69 -4.15 -4.90
N ILE A 65 -15.92 -5.18 -4.59
CA ILE A 65 -15.83 -5.78 -3.26
C ILE A 65 -14.46 -5.44 -2.69
N ALA A 66 -14.43 -5.02 -1.43
CA ALA A 66 -13.21 -4.77 -0.68
C ALA A 66 -13.03 -5.82 0.41
N ASN A 67 -11.97 -6.62 0.30
CA ASN A 67 -11.57 -7.54 1.35
C ASN A 67 -10.40 -6.93 2.12
N ARG A 68 -10.50 -6.96 3.44
CA ARG A 68 -9.53 -6.37 4.34
C ARG A 68 -9.18 -7.35 5.45
N ASP A 69 -7.88 -7.53 5.68
CA ASP A 69 -7.34 -8.21 6.83
C ASP A 69 -6.68 -7.17 7.72
N VAL A 70 -7.37 -6.83 8.81
CA VAL A 70 -6.92 -5.80 9.77
C VAL A 70 -5.70 -6.28 10.55
N ASN A 71 -5.58 -7.59 10.81
CA ASN A 71 -4.48 -8.15 11.59
C ASN A 71 -3.17 -8.09 10.82
N ARG A 72 -3.23 -8.36 9.51
CA ARG A 72 -2.07 -8.31 8.62
C ARG A 72 -1.87 -6.96 7.95
N GLN A 73 -2.79 -6.01 8.14
CA GLN A 73 -2.83 -4.73 7.40
C GLN A 73 -2.74 -4.95 5.88
N HIS A 74 -3.47 -5.97 5.41
CA HIS A 74 -3.58 -6.28 4.00
C HIS A 74 -4.98 -5.93 3.51
N TRP A 75 -5.06 -5.47 2.29
CA TRP A 75 -6.33 -5.22 1.64
C TRP A 75 -6.21 -5.50 0.15
N CYS A 76 -7.35 -5.85 -0.44
CA CYS A 76 -7.45 -6.10 -1.85
C CYS A 76 -8.87 -5.76 -2.33
N LEU A 77 -8.99 -5.50 -3.63
CA LEU A 77 -10.25 -5.21 -4.28
C LEU A 77 -10.55 -6.26 -5.34
N THR A 78 -11.82 -6.60 -5.47
CA THR A 78 -12.32 -7.44 -6.55
C THR A 78 -13.41 -6.69 -7.30
N ALA A 79 -13.27 -6.60 -8.61
CA ALA A 79 -14.34 -6.19 -9.50
C ALA A 79 -14.87 -7.43 -10.23
N GLN A 80 -16.15 -7.75 -10.06
CA GLN A 80 -16.75 -8.95 -10.67
C GLN A 80 -18.16 -8.66 -11.18
N LEU A 81 -18.67 -9.53 -12.04
CA LEU A 81 -20.08 -9.50 -12.40
C LEU A 81 -20.97 -9.79 -11.19
N LYS A 82 -22.13 -9.12 -11.15
CA LYS A 82 -23.15 -9.35 -10.13
C LYS A 82 -23.57 -10.82 -10.15
N SER A 83 -23.38 -11.48 -9.02
CA SER A 83 -23.74 -12.88 -8.80
C SER A 83 -23.95 -13.13 -7.32
N GLU A 84 -24.56 -14.25 -6.98
CA GLU A 84 -24.70 -14.73 -5.60
C GLU A 84 -23.33 -15.11 -4.99
N TYR A 85 -22.37 -15.49 -5.84
CA TYR A 85 -21.02 -15.83 -5.39
C TYR A 85 -20.13 -14.58 -5.35
N ILE A 86 -19.59 -14.28 -4.18
CA ILE A 86 -18.66 -13.17 -3.93
C ILE A 86 -17.24 -13.74 -3.89
N CYS A 87 -16.36 -13.26 -4.75
CA CYS A 87 -14.98 -13.73 -4.80
C CYS A 87 -14.12 -13.07 -3.73
N ASP A 88 -13.29 -13.90 -3.10
CA ASP A 88 -12.24 -13.45 -2.19
C ASP A 88 -10.94 -13.21 -2.98
N CYS A 89 -10.42 -11.98 -2.90
CA CYS A 89 -9.16 -11.61 -3.54
C CYS A 89 -7.93 -12.16 -2.82
N PHE A 90 -8.05 -12.65 -1.58
CA PHE A 90 -6.98 -13.41 -0.93
C PHE A 90 -6.83 -14.82 -1.50
N ALA A 91 -7.89 -15.35 -2.12
CA ALA A 91 -7.91 -16.69 -2.71
C ALA A 91 -8.54 -16.69 -4.12
N PRO A 92 -7.90 -16.03 -5.11
CA PRO A 92 -8.48 -15.83 -6.44
C PRO A 92 -8.73 -17.14 -7.21
N GLN A 93 -8.03 -18.22 -6.84
CA GLN A 93 -8.18 -19.55 -7.45
C GLN A 93 -9.57 -20.16 -7.20
N HIS A 94 -10.24 -19.77 -6.11
CA HIS A 94 -11.59 -20.25 -5.80
C HIS A 94 -12.69 -19.43 -6.50
N CYS A 95 -12.33 -18.42 -7.29
CA CYS A 95 -13.30 -17.58 -7.99
C CYS A 95 -13.75 -18.25 -9.29
N PRO A 96 -15.07 -18.46 -9.50
CA PRO A 96 -15.60 -18.99 -10.75
C PRO A 96 -15.24 -18.09 -11.95
N GLN A 97 -14.67 -18.69 -13.00
CA GLN A 97 -14.29 -17.96 -14.22
C GLN A 97 -15.45 -17.22 -14.88
N ARG A 98 -16.68 -17.72 -14.73
CA ARG A 98 -17.92 -17.09 -15.22
C ARG A 98 -18.12 -15.65 -14.73
N LEU A 99 -17.53 -15.28 -13.60
CA LEU A 99 -17.69 -13.95 -12.99
C LEU A 99 -16.78 -12.89 -13.59
N SER A 100 -15.84 -13.29 -14.47
CA SER A 100 -14.88 -12.39 -15.12
C SER A 100 -14.17 -11.45 -14.12
N ALA A 101 -13.87 -11.98 -12.93
CA ALA A 101 -13.36 -11.20 -11.83
C ALA A 101 -11.97 -10.62 -12.13
N GLN A 102 -11.78 -9.35 -11.80
CA GLN A 102 -10.50 -8.66 -11.81
C GLN A 102 -10.10 -8.37 -10.38
N PHE A 103 -8.84 -8.65 -10.06
CA PHE A 103 -8.32 -8.52 -8.72
C PHE A 103 -7.26 -7.43 -8.68
N TYR A 104 -7.28 -6.65 -7.60
CA TYR A 104 -6.23 -5.71 -7.24
C TYR A 104 -5.76 -6.05 -5.83
N SER A 105 -4.46 -6.27 -5.68
CA SER A 105 -3.81 -6.49 -4.39
C SER A 105 -2.94 -5.28 -4.06
N SER A 106 -2.97 -4.81 -2.82
CA SER A 106 -2.01 -3.78 -2.38
C SER A 106 -0.57 -4.30 -2.52
N HIS A 107 0.31 -3.49 -3.12
CA HIS A 107 1.71 -3.81 -3.30
C HIS A 107 2.55 -3.46 -2.06
N PHE A 108 2.09 -2.49 -1.27
CA PHE A 108 2.74 -2.05 -0.03
C PHE A 108 1.95 -2.52 1.20
N THR A 109 1.92 -3.84 1.36
CA THR A 109 1.38 -4.53 2.54
C THR A 109 2.01 -4.01 3.83
N GLY A 110 1.18 -3.66 4.82
CA GLY A 110 1.66 -3.12 6.10
C GLY A 110 1.86 -1.60 6.13
N TYR A 111 1.88 -0.92 4.98
CA TYR A 111 2.05 0.53 4.91
C TYR A 111 0.73 1.26 4.64
N THR A 112 -0.21 0.61 3.96
CA THR A 112 -1.49 1.23 3.57
C THR A 112 -2.68 0.37 3.98
N MET A 113 -3.80 1.03 4.31
CA MET A 113 -5.03 0.34 4.69
C MET A 113 -6.26 1.13 4.23
N LEU A 114 -7.26 0.41 3.71
CA LEU A 114 -8.56 1.00 3.41
C LEU A 114 -9.25 1.42 4.71
N LYS A 115 -9.51 2.72 4.84
CA LYS A 115 -10.33 3.29 5.92
C LYS A 115 -11.69 3.68 5.37
N THR A 116 -12.76 3.18 5.97
CA THR A 116 -14.12 3.67 5.72
C THR A 116 -14.29 5.01 6.42
N LYS A 117 -14.72 6.06 5.71
CA LYS A 117 -15.19 7.27 6.37
C LYS A 117 -16.49 6.94 7.12
N HIS A 118 -16.46 7.00 8.44
CA HIS A 118 -17.69 7.14 9.22
C HIS A 118 -18.14 8.59 9.03
N TYR A 119 -19.25 8.77 8.28
CA TYR A 119 -19.96 10.03 8.16
C TYR A 119 -21.07 10.08 9.21
#